data_AF-A0A7S1LLE6-F1
#
_entry.id   AF-A0A7S1LLE6-F1
#
_cell.length_a   1.000
_cell.length_b   1.000
_cell.length_c   1.000
_cell.angle_alpha   90.00
_cell.angle_beta   90.00
_cell.angle_gamma   90.00
#
_symmetry.space_group_name_H-M   'P 1'
#
loop_
_entity.id
_entity.type
_entity.pdbx_description
1 polymer ?
#
loop_
_entity_poly.entity_id
_entity_poly.type
_entity_poly.pdbx_seq_one_letter_code
_entity_poly.pdbx_strand_id
1 'polypeptide(L)'
;GGGGGGEPLFAHFTWEDWVLLSLRFELHLLVHAYKHDVNDPDRTSFHLDHLTYYYDRYYRKPIVLKLFGVGTLPELLAIVKDTIEVAPKTPMLDPQLEEDTPLDNFLRLAEDHRRERQWRSDAGC
;
A
#
# COMPACT_ATOMS: atom_id res chain seq x y z
N GLY A 1 -9.74 5.92 -23.85
CA GLY A 1 -10.96 6.69 -24.19
C GLY A 1 -12.02 6.43 -23.14
N GLY A 2 -12.79 7.46 -22.79
CA GLY A 2 -14.11 7.34 -22.16
C GLY A 2 -14.26 7.83 -20.70
N GLY A 3 -14.77 9.07 -20.53
CA GLY A 3 -15.53 9.55 -19.35
C GLY A 3 -14.71 10.26 -18.25
N GLY A 4 -14.88 11.52 -17.88
CA GLY A 4 -15.99 12.46 -18.14
C GLY A 4 -16.75 12.79 -16.85
N GLY A 5 -16.16 13.64 -16.00
CA GLY A 5 -16.77 14.22 -14.80
C GLY A 5 -15.66 14.83 -13.95
N GLY A 6 -15.56 16.15 -13.86
CA GLY A 6 -14.45 16.87 -13.19
C GLY A 6 -14.40 16.73 -11.67
N GLU A 7 -14.82 15.59 -11.13
CA GLU A 7 -14.80 15.30 -9.70
C GLU A 7 -13.42 14.80 -9.27
N PRO A 8 -12.92 15.18 -8.08
CA PRO A 8 -11.65 14.66 -7.58
C PRO A 8 -11.65 13.13 -7.45
N LEU A 9 -10.50 12.48 -7.62
CA LEU A 9 -10.37 11.01 -7.52
C LEU A 9 -10.88 10.44 -6.18
N PHE A 10 -10.84 11.24 -5.13
CA PHE A 10 -11.26 10.88 -3.78
C PHE A 10 -12.71 11.27 -3.44
N ALA A 11 -13.49 11.75 -4.41
CA ALA A 11 -14.83 12.32 -4.16
C ALA A 11 -15.81 11.35 -3.49
N HIS A 12 -15.60 10.04 -3.66
CA HIS A 12 -16.44 9.00 -3.07
C HIS A 12 -15.67 8.11 -2.09
N PHE A 13 -14.53 8.57 -1.58
CA PHE A 13 -13.79 7.81 -0.60
C PHE A 13 -14.57 7.70 0.71
N THR A 14 -14.72 6.47 1.15
CA THR A 14 -15.16 6.12 2.50
C THR A 14 -13.96 6.07 3.44
N TRP A 15 -14.21 5.87 4.73
CA TRP A 15 -13.15 5.69 5.72
C TRP A 15 -12.18 4.56 5.33
N GLU A 16 -12.69 3.44 4.80
CA GLU A 16 -11.87 2.30 4.37
C GLU A 16 -10.90 2.68 3.25
N ASP A 17 -11.33 3.51 2.30
CA ASP A 17 -10.50 3.98 1.19
C ASP A 17 -9.36 4.88 1.69
N TRP A 18 -9.64 5.73 2.67
CA TRP A 18 -8.61 6.57 3.31
C TRP A 18 -7.60 5.75 4.09
N VAL A 19 -8.05 4.73 4.83
CA VAL A 19 -7.17 3.81 5.56
C VAL A 19 -6.27 3.05 4.59
N LEU A 20 -6.83 2.61 3.46
CA LEU A 20 -6.11 1.85 2.46
C LEU A 20 -5.11 2.71 1.66
N LEU A 21 -5.48 3.94 1.32
CA LEU A 21 -4.57 4.92 0.74
C LEU A 21 -3.40 5.21 1.69
N SER A 22 -3.71 5.43 2.96
CA SER A 22 -2.70 5.70 3.99
C SER A 22 -1.71 4.54 4.11
N LEU A 23 -2.22 3.29 4.13
CA LEU A 23 -1.36 2.11 4.18
C LEU A 23 -0.40 2.04 2.99
N ARG A 24 -0.90 2.25 1.76
CA ARG A 24 -0.04 2.26 0.55
C ARG A 24 1.07 3.29 0.68
N PHE A 25 0.69 4.52 1.00
CA PHE A 25 1.64 5.62 1.06
C PHE A 25 2.65 5.46 2.20
N GLU A 26 2.21 5.03 3.38
CA GLU A 26 3.09 4.73 4.52
C GLU A 26 4.07 3.59 4.18
N LEU A 27 3.63 2.48 3.57
CA LEU A 27 4.54 1.39 3.22
C LEU A 27 5.54 1.77 2.11
N HIS A 28 5.10 2.55 1.13
CA HIS A 28 5.96 3.11 0.09
C HIS A 28 7.08 3.96 0.70
N LEU A 29 6.70 4.95 1.52
CA LEU A 29 7.66 5.82 2.19
C LEU A 29 8.59 5.03 3.12
N LEU A 30 8.08 4.02 3.83
CA LEU A 30 8.87 3.23 4.76
C LEU A 30 10.03 2.49 4.09
N VAL A 31 9.76 1.78 2.99
CA VAL A 31 10.79 0.98 2.30
C VAL A 31 11.86 1.89 1.70
N HIS A 32 11.45 3.00 1.09
CA HIS A 32 12.39 3.94 0.49
C HIS A 32 13.18 4.72 1.56
N ALA A 33 12.55 5.12 2.67
CA ALA A 33 13.24 5.76 3.79
C ALA A 33 14.25 4.80 4.46
N TYR A 34 13.90 3.52 4.60
CA TYR A 34 14.83 2.49 5.08
C TYR A 34 16.11 2.43 4.23
N LYS A 35 15.96 2.41 2.90
CA LYS A 35 17.09 2.39 1.96
C LYS A 35 18.01 3.59 2.17
N HIS A 36 17.46 4.79 2.36
CA HIS A 36 18.24 6.00 2.66
C HIS A 36 18.95 5.94 3.99
N ASP A 37 18.28 5.47 5.04
CA ASP A 37 18.85 5.43 6.39
C ASP A 37 19.94 4.36 6.53
N VAL A 38 19.80 3.23 5.83
CA VAL A 38 20.84 2.20 5.78
C VAL A 38 22.00 2.64 4.90
N ASN A 39 21.74 3.38 3.81
CA ASN A 39 22.74 3.94 2.91
C ASN A 39 23.79 2.92 2.43
N ASP A 40 23.36 1.68 2.19
CA ASP A 40 24.17 0.57 1.69
C ASP A 40 23.54 0.06 0.39
N PRO A 41 24.24 0.13 -0.75
CA PRO A 41 23.70 -0.27 -2.05
C PRO A 41 23.32 -1.75 -2.12
N ASP A 42 23.87 -2.60 -1.24
CA ASP A 42 23.54 -4.03 -1.16
C ASP A 42 22.34 -4.30 -0.23
N ARG A 43 21.83 -3.28 0.48
CA ARG A 43 20.71 -3.38 1.43
C ARG A 43 19.61 -2.38 1.10
N THR A 44 18.95 -2.64 -0.02
CA THR A 44 17.90 -1.76 -0.56
C THR A 44 16.52 -1.96 0.06
N SER A 45 16.31 -3.02 0.85
CA SER A 45 15.05 -3.35 1.51
C SER A 45 15.28 -4.28 2.71
N PHE A 46 14.22 -4.78 3.34
CA PHE A 46 14.27 -5.64 4.52
C PHE A 46 13.28 -6.82 4.47
N HIS A 47 13.52 -7.80 5.35
CA HIS A 47 12.71 -9.01 5.49
C HIS A 47 11.32 -8.71 6.07
N LEU A 48 10.28 -9.41 5.61
CA LEU A 48 8.88 -9.24 6.04
C LEU A 48 8.70 -9.23 7.57
N ASP A 49 9.39 -10.13 8.28
CA ASP A 49 9.36 -10.20 9.75
C ASP A 49 9.76 -8.90 10.47
N HIS A 50 10.50 -8.00 9.80
CA HIS A 50 10.88 -6.71 10.35
C HIS A 50 9.88 -5.59 10.03
N LEU A 51 8.83 -5.86 9.24
CA LEU A 51 7.87 -4.85 8.83
C LEU A 51 7.20 -4.16 10.01
N THR A 52 6.66 -4.91 10.97
CA THR A 52 6.02 -4.32 12.16
C THR A 52 6.99 -3.48 12.97
N TYR A 53 8.25 -3.93 13.07
CA TYR A 53 9.29 -3.19 13.80
C TYR A 53 9.61 -1.85 13.13
N TYR A 54 9.86 -1.84 11.82
CA TYR A 54 10.18 -0.60 11.11
C TYR A 54 8.97 0.32 11.03
N TYR A 55 7.77 -0.22 10.83
CA TYR A 55 6.56 0.58 10.81
C TYR A 55 6.34 1.31 12.15
N ASP A 56 6.50 0.64 13.29
CA ASP A 56 6.46 1.30 14.61
C ASP A 56 7.62 2.28 14.81
N ARG A 57 8.82 1.94 14.36
CA ARG A 57 10.00 2.81 14.50
C ARG A 57 9.83 4.15 13.79
N TYR A 58 9.30 4.15 12.57
CA TYR A 58 9.14 5.36 11.75
C TYR A 58 7.88 6.13 12.12
N TYR A 59 6.75 5.45 12.35
CA TYR A 59 5.44 6.09 12.51
C TYR A 59 4.92 6.12 13.94
N ARG A 60 5.58 5.43 14.89
CA ARG A 60 5.12 5.27 16.28
C ARG A 60 3.67 4.78 16.38
N LYS A 61 3.32 3.86 15.47
CA LYS A 61 1.98 3.37 15.22
C LYS A 61 2.04 1.86 14.95
N PRO A 62 1.14 1.04 15.52
CA PRO A 62 1.05 -0.37 15.18
C PRO A 62 0.32 -0.60 13.85
N ILE A 63 0.67 -1.67 13.15
CA ILE A 63 -0.16 -2.23 12.06
C ILE A 63 -1.32 -3.00 12.68
N VAL A 64 -2.55 -2.60 12.39
CA VAL A 64 -3.76 -3.25 12.92
C VAL A 64 -4.46 -4.04 11.82
N LEU A 65 -4.07 -5.31 11.66
CA LEU A 65 -4.55 -6.21 10.58
C LEU A 65 -6.09 -6.31 10.49
N LYS A 66 -6.77 -6.27 11.64
CA LYS A 66 -8.24 -6.34 11.70
C LYS A 66 -8.94 -5.18 10.98
N LEU A 67 -8.30 -4.01 10.85
CA LEU A 67 -8.87 -2.89 10.09
C LEU A 67 -8.95 -3.17 8.59
N PHE A 68 -8.17 -4.16 8.11
CA PHE A 68 -8.11 -4.57 6.72
C PHE A 68 -8.79 -5.94 6.48
N GLY A 69 -9.42 -6.51 7.51
CA GLY A 69 -10.11 -7.80 7.41
C GLY A 69 -9.18 -9.01 7.20
N VAL A 70 -7.89 -8.90 7.54
CA VAL A 70 -6.89 -9.97 7.35
C VAL A 70 -6.28 -10.44 8.67
N GLY A 71 -5.66 -11.63 8.66
CA GLY A 71 -5.04 -12.26 9.81
C GLY A 71 -3.51 -12.23 9.82
N THR A 72 -2.87 -11.97 8.69
CA THR A 72 -1.39 -12.02 8.57
C THR A 72 -0.81 -10.85 7.76
N LEU A 73 0.50 -10.58 7.91
CA LEU A 73 1.20 -9.57 7.11
C LEU A 73 1.23 -9.90 5.60
N PRO A 74 1.47 -11.16 5.16
CA PRO A 74 1.34 -11.51 3.73
C PRO A 74 -0.04 -11.19 3.16
N GLU A 75 -1.11 -11.50 3.89
CA GLU A 75 -2.48 -11.17 3.45
C GLU A 75 -2.70 -9.65 3.35
N LEU A 76 -2.12 -8.87 4.29
CA LEU A 76 -2.16 -7.41 4.23
C LEU A 76 -1.46 -6.88 2.97
N LEU A 77 -0.24 -7.36 2.68
CA LEU A 77 0.52 -6.95 1.50
C LEU A 77 -0.16 -7.37 0.21
N ALA A 78 -0.89 -8.49 0.19
CA ALA A 78 -1.67 -8.90 -0.97
C ALA A 78 -2.77 -7.89 -1.36
N ILE A 79 -3.32 -7.12 -0.41
CA ILE A 79 -4.31 -6.05 -0.67
C ILE A 79 -3.64 -4.84 -1.34
N VAL A 80 -2.34 -4.63 -1.12
CA VAL A 80 -1.57 -3.48 -1.59
C VAL A 80 -0.40 -3.86 -2.49
N LYS A 81 -0.50 -5.01 -3.16
CA LYS A 81 0.57 -5.59 -4.00
C LYS A 81 1.00 -4.68 -5.15
N ASP A 82 0.15 -3.77 -5.59
CA ASP A 82 0.45 -2.73 -6.59
C ASP A 82 1.43 -1.65 -6.07
N THR A 83 1.68 -1.62 -4.76
CA THR A 83 2.59 -0.69 -4.10
C THR A 83 3.81 -1.41 -3.53
N ILE A 84 3.58 -2.56 -2.87
CA ILE A 84 4.63 -3.33 -2.21
C ILE A 84 4.21 -4.80 -2.14
N GLU A 85 5.12 -5.71 -2.46
CA GLU A 85 4.90 -7.15 -2.34
C GLU A 85 6.02 -7.84 -1.57
N VAL A 86 5.83 -9.14 -1.30
CA VAL A 86 6.92 -10.01 -0.84
C VAL A 86 7.56 -10.63 -2.07
N ALA A 87 8.87 -10.48 -2.22
CA ALA A 87 9.58 -10.97 -3.38
C ALA A 87 9.31 -12.48 -3.61
N PRO A 88 9.13 -12.95 -4.86
CA PRO A 88 8.70 -14.34 -5.11
C PRO A 88 9.68 -15.41 -4.64
N LYS A 89 10.97 -15.07 -4.54
CA LYS A 89 12.06 -16.01 -4.23
C LYS A 89 12.66 -15.79 -2.84
N THR A 90 12.37 -14.67 -2.21
CA THR A 90 12.95 -14.30 -0.92
C THR A 90 11.88 -13.60 -0.08
N PRO A 91 11.85 -13.80 1.24
CA PRO A 91 10.90 -13.12 2.13
C PRO A 91 11.24 -11.62 2.35
N MET A 92 11.77 -10.94 1.33
CA MET A 92 12.11 -9.52 1.34
C MET A 92 10.94 -8.71 0.80
N LEU A 93 10.76 -7.49 1.31
CA LEU A 93 9.80 -6.56 0.73
C LEU A 93 10.33 -6.00 -0.59
N ASP A 94 9.45 -5.91 -1.59
CA ASP A 94 9.77 -5.43 -2.93
C ASP A 94 8.85 -4.26 -3.31
N PRO A 95 9.37 -3.02 -3.35
CA PRO A 95 8.58 -1.85 -3.75
C PRO A 95 8.26 -1.92 -5.24
N GLN A 96 6.99 -1.74 -5.60
CA GLN A 96 6.52 -1.81 -6.99
C GLN A 96 6.46 -0.44 -7.69
N LEU A 97 6.76 0.62 -6.94
CA LEU A 97 6.70 2.01 -7.38
C LEU A 97 8.05 2.68 -7.09
N GLU A 98 8.49 3.51 -8.03
CA GLU A 98 9.71 4.31 -7.91
C GLU A 98 9.60 5.28 -6.73
N GLU A 99 10.73 5.59 -6.10
CA GLU A 99 10.78 6.43 -4.89
C GLU A 99 10.04 7.76 -5.06
N ASP A 100 10.22 8.42 -6.21
CA ASP A 100 9.66 9.72 -6.56
C ASP A 100 8.22 9.65 -7.10
N THR A 101 7.56 8.49 -6.95
CA THR A 101 6.17 8.31 -7.36
C THR A 101 5.26 9.36 -6.73
N PRO A 102 4.53 10.16 -7.53
CA PRO A 102 3.70 11.24 -7.01
C PRO A 102 2.46 10.70 -6.29
N LEU A 103 1.94 11.50 -5.33
CA LEU A 103 0.75 11.16 -4.53
C LEU A 103 -0.47 10.78 -5.38
N ASP A 104 -0.63 11.43 -6.53
CA ASP A 104 -1.73 11.17 -7.47
C ASP A 104 -1.79 9.72 -7.95
N ASN A 105 -0.66 9.00 -8.02
CA ASN A 105 -0.65 7.59 -8.38
C ASN A 105 -1.32 6.74 -7.30
N PHE A 106 -1.04 7.02 -6.02
CA PHE A 106 -1.68 6.31 -4.90
C PHE A 106 -3.18 6.60 -4.81
N LEU A 107 -3.59 7.84 -5.12
CA LEU A 107 -5.01 8.19 -5.21
C LEU A 107 -5.74 7.39 -6.31
N ARG A 108 -5.09 7.21 -7.48
CA ARG A 108 -5.64 6.38 -8.57
C ARG A 108 -5.75 4.92 -8.15
N LEU A 109 -4.71 4.35 -7.53
CA LEU A 109 -4.72 2.96 -7.05
C LEU A 109 -5.83 2.72 -6.02
N ALA A 110 -6.02 3.65 -5.08
CA ALA A 110 -7.10 3.57 -4.10
C ALA A 110 -8.50 3.67 -4.75
N GLU A 111 -8.68 4.58 -5.72
CA GLU A 111 -9.94 4.72 -6.45
C GLU A 111 -10.26 3.51 -7.34
N ASP A 112 -9.26 2.94 -8.01
CA ASP A 112 -9.42 1.71 -8.79
C ASP A 112 -9.85 0.54 -7.90
N HIS A 113 -9.21 0.39 -6.73
CA HIS A 113 -9.60 -0.63 -5.75
C HIS A 113 -11.02 -0.39 -5.21
N ARG A 114 -11.43 0.86 -4.95
CA ARG A 114 -12.82 1.18 -4.55
C ARG A 114 -13.82 0.79 -5.64
N ARG A 115 -13.52 1.09 -6.90
CA ARG A 115 -14.36 0.72 -8.05
C ARG A 115 -14.46 -0.80 -8.21
N GLU A 116 -13.37 -1.53 -8.01
CA GLU A 116 -13.37 -2.99 -8.05
C GLU A 116 -14.26 -3.58 -6.94
N ARG A 117 -14.18 -3.06 -5.70
CA ARG A 117 -15.06 -3.49 -4.62
C ARG A 117 -16.54 -3.26 -4.94
N GLN A 118 -16.88 -2.08 -5.46
CA GLN A 118 -18.25 -1.76 -5.88
C GLN A 118 -18.72 -2.71 -6.98
N TRP A 119 -17.89 -2.93 -8.01
CA TRP A 119 -18.24 -3.80 -9.11
C TRP A 119 -18.45 -5.26 -8.67
N ARG A 120 -17.60 -5.78 -7.77
CA ARG A 120 -17.76 -7.13 -7.20
C ARG A 120 -19.05 -7.25 -6.38
N SER A 121 -19.49 -6.19 -5.71
CA SER A 121 -20.79 -6.16 -5.03
C SER A 121 -21.95 -6.16 -6.01
N ASP A 122 -21.87 -5.37 -7.09
CA ASP A 122 -22.94 -5.24 -8.08
C ASP A 122 -23.07 -6.47 -8.99
N ALA A 123 -21.95 -7.14 -9.31
CA ALA A 123 -21.91 -8.35 -10.13
C ALA A 123 -22.36 -9.63 -9.37
N GLY A 124 -22.72 -9.51 -8.10
CA GLY A 124 -23.14 -10.59 -7.21
C GLY A 124 -24.65 -10.71 -6.97
N CYS A 125 -25.50 -10.25 -7.90
CA CYS A 125 -26.95 -10.47 -7.91
C CYS A 125 -27.39 -11.40 -9.05
#